data_AF-A0A7V2CMD9-F1
#
_entry.id   AF-A0A7V2CMD9-F1
#
_cell.length_a   1.000
_cell.length_b   1.000
_cell.length_c   1.000
_cell.angle_alpha   90.00
_cell.angle_beta   90.00
_cell.angle_gamma   90.00
#
_symmetry.space_group_name_H-M   'P 1'
#
loop_
_entity.id
_entity.type
_entity.pdbx_description
1 polymer ?
#
loop_
_entity_poly.entity_id
_entity_poly.type
_entity_poly.pdbx_seq_one_letter_code
_entity_poly.pdbx_strand_id
1 'polypeptide(L)'
;MRGIKLVLPCLAVAALLAAPAWAGGPCCDKAKAENGWCSHCVVGYFSGITVKNEDLHKALGGKPVKEADLKCAGCKTAFTANGICEHCHVGYAQQLMYQSPVAHALARGEKLDIAKVTCADCKAVASTNGWCTKCNAGIVAGHLFKNKETYEKARAAHTTLTSAVESKCPKCAVAMVTDGECAQCKVRYKGGKKV
;
A
#
# COMPACT_ATOMS: atom_id res chain seq x y z
N MET A 1 -77.08 11.43 -4.73
CA MET A 1 -75.91 12.29 -5.04
C MET A 1 -74.66 11.43 -4.94
N ARG A 2 -74.06 11.07 -6.08
CA ARG A 2 -72.90 10.16 -6.18
C ARG A 2 -71.61 10.96 -6.04
N GLY A 3 -70.85 10.73 -4.97
CA GLY A 3 -69.52 11.30 -4.76
C GLY A 3 -68.45 10.49 -5.47
N ILE A 4 -67.66 11.13 -6.33
CA ILE A 4 -66.53 10.54 -7.06
C ILE A 4 -65.31 10.58 -6.14
N LYS A 5 -64.75 9.41 -5.79
CA LYS A 5 -63.45 9.30 -5.11
C LYS A 5 -62.34 9.38 -6.15
N LEU A 6 -61.58 10.48 -6.15
CA LEU A 6 -60.31 10.57 -6.89
C LEU A 6 -59.25 9.75 -6.13
N VAL A 7 -58.69 8.73 -6.78
CA VAL A 7 -57.52 7.99 -6.32
C VAL A 7 -56.31 8.60 -7.00
N LEU A 8 -55.44 9.27 -6.24
CA LEU A 8 -54.14 9.76 -6.70
C LEU A 8 -53.13 8.59 -6.66
N PRO A 9 -52.47 8.21 -7.76
CA PRO A 9 -51.38 7.26 -7.70
C PRO A 9 -50.11 7.95 -7.18
N CYS A 10 -49.61 7.47 -6.04
CA CYS A 10 -48.28 7.77 -5.53
C CYS A 10 -47.23 7.20 -6.53
N LEU A 11 -46.70 8.06 -7.39
CA LEU A 11 -45.49 7.77 -8.16
C LEU A 11 -44.30 7.81 -7.19
N ALA A 12 -43.81 6.63 -6.82
CA ALA A 12 -42.54 6.48 -6.13
C ALA A 12 -41.41 6.87 -7.09
N VAL A 13 -40.82 8.05 -6.88
CA VAL A 13 -39.59 8.47 -7.55
C VAL A 13 -38.46 7.63 -6.97
N ALA A 14 -38.17 6.51 -7.63
CA ALA A 14 -36.95 5.76 -7.40
C ALA A 14 -35.76 6.63 -7.88
N ALA A 15 -35.18 7.39 -6.95
CA ALA A 15 -33.92 8.06 -7.17
C ALA A 15 -32.81 7.00 -7.30
N LEU A 16 -32.57 6.55 -8.55
CA LEU A 16 -31.31 5.93 -8.91
C LEU A 16 -30.21 6.98 -8.67
N LEU A 17 -29.58 6.91 -7.50
CA LEU A 17 -28.28 7.53 -7.26
C LEU A 17 -27.27 6.77 -8.11
N ALA A 18 -27.19 7.13 -9.40
CA ALA A 18 -26.06 6.80 -10.23
C ALA A 18 -24.82 7.41 -9.56
N ALA A 19 -23.99 6.55 -8.97
CA ALA A 19 -22.69 6.96 -8.48
C ALA A 19 -21.95 7.66 -9.63
N PRO A 20 -21.35 8.84 -9.41
CA PRO A 20 -20.66 9.56 -10.47
C PRO A 20 -19.54 8.68 -11.04
N ALA A 21 -19.59 8.45 -12.36
CA ALA A 21 -18.67 7.62 -13.13
C ALA A 21 -17.21 8.16 -13.21
N TRP A 22 -16.80 9.03 -12.28
CA TRP A 22 -15.51 9.73 -12.28
C TRP A 22 -14.56 9.23 -11.20
N ALA A 23 -14.95 8.20 -10.44
CA ALA A 23 -14.08 7.55 -9.45
C ALA A 23 -12.89 6.76 -10.05
N GLY A 24 -12.58 6.92 -11.35
CA GLY A 24 -11.49 6.22 -12.01
C GLY A 24 -11.12 6.73 -13.41
N GLY A 25 -11.17 8.05 -13.63
CA GLY A 25 -10.71 8.62 -14.91
C GLY A 25 -9.20 8.45 -15.16
N PRO A 26 -8.72 8.58 -16.42
CA PRO A 26 -7.32 8.37 -16.84
C PRO A 26 -6.27 9.23 -16.12
N CYS A 27 -6.68 10.22 -15.32
CA CYS A 27 -5.79 11.07 -14.54
C CYS A 27 -5.00 10.35 -13.44
N CYS A 28 -5.43 9.15 -13.01
CA CYS A 28 -4.76 8.38 -11.95
C CYS A 28 -3.85 7.27 -12.46
N ASP A 29 -3.83 6.96 -13.75
CA ASP A 29 -3.18 5.73 -14.26
C ASP A 29 -1.67 5.76 -14.05
N LYS A 30 -1.03 6.91 -14.28
CA LYS A 30 0.39 7.10 -13.96
C LYS A 30 0.68 6.92 -12.47
N ALA A 31 -0.12 7.55 -11.61
CA ALA A 31 0.03 7.43 -10.15
C ALA A 31 -0.15 5.98 -9.68
N LYS A 32 -1.12 5.25 -10.23
CA LYS A 32 -1.32 3.81 -9.95
C LYS A 32 -0.12 2.98 -10.40
N ALA A 33 0.41 3.25 -11.59
CA ALA A 33 1.51 2.49 -12.18
C ALA A 33 2.84 2.68 -11.43
N GLU A 34 3.05 3.88 -10.87
CA GLU A 34 4.31 4.32 -10.23
C GLU A 34 4.26 4.35 -8.69
N ASN A 35 3.17 3.88 -8.06
CA ASN A 35 2.93 4.10 -6.62
C ASN A 35 3.00 5.59 -6.21
N GLY A 36 2.52 6.47 -7.08
CA GLY A 36 2.57 7.92 -6.95
C GLY A 36 1.33 8.53 -6.30
N TRP A 37 1.40 9.85 -6.13
CA TRP A 37 0.29 10.70 -5.69
C TRP A 37 -0.37 11.35 -6.90
N CYS A 38 -1.70 11.30 -6.99
CA CYS A 38 -2.49 12.06 -7.96
C CYS A 38 -3.00 13.34 -7.29
N SER A 39 -2.39 14.49 -7.62
CA SER A 39 -2.81 15.78 -7.06
C SER A 39 -4.21 16.22 -7.49
N HIS A 40 -4.70 15.72 -8.63
CA HIS A 40 -6.04 16.05 -9.12
C HIS A 40 -7.14 15.36 -8.30
N CYS A 41 -6.98 14.06 -8.02
CA CYS A 41 -7.95 13.29 -7.22
C CYS A 41 -7.61 13.26 -5.72
N VAL A 42 -6.51 13.90 -5.31
CA VAL A 42 -6.03 13.97 -3.92
C VAL A 42 -5.93 12.57 -3.31
N VAL A 43 -5.30 11.66 -4.05
CA VAL A 43 -5.18 10.25 -3.67
C VAL A 43 -3.84 9.67 -4.11
N GLY A 44 -3.24 8.88 -3.22
CA GLY A 44 -2.01 8.14 -3.46
C GLY A 44 -2.29 6.67 -3.73
N TYR A 45 -1.31 6.02 -4.34
CA TYR A 45 -1.31 4.58 -4.52
C TYR A 45 0.01 4.02 -4.00
N PHE A 46 -0.03 2.91 -3.28
CA PHE A 46 1.18 2.23 -2.84
C PHE A 46 0.92 0.73 -2.74
N SER A 47 1.67 -0.07 -3.51
CA SER A 47 1.55 -1.53 -3.52
C SER A 47 0.09 -1.98 -3.71
N GLY A 48 -0.59 -1.44 -4.72
CA GLY A 48 -1.99 -1.78 -5.03
C GLY A 48 -3.04 -1.23 -4.05
N ILE A 49 -2.64 -0.57 -2.95
CA ILE A 49 -3.55 0.03 -1.96
C ILE A 49 -3.75 1.52 -2.30
N THR A 50 -5.00 1.97 -2.17
CA THR A 50 -5.37 3.38 -2.28
C THR A 50 -5.15 4.10 -0.95
N VAL A 51 -4.41 5.20 -0.97
CA VAL A 51 -4.00 5.97 0.21
C VAL A 51 -4.58 7.39 0.12
N LYS A 52 -5.62 7.68 0.91
CA LYS A 52 -6.28 9.00 0.91
C LYS A 52 -5.56 10.07 1.73
N ASN A 53 -4.60 9.67 2.54
CA ASN A 53 -3.83 10.55 3.41
C ASN A 53 -2.46 10.83 2.78
N GLU A 54 -2.21 12.09 2.41
CA GLU A 54 -0.97 12.50 1.74
C GLU A 54 0.27 12.28 2.63
N ASP A 55 0.18 12.53 3.93
CA ASP A 55 1.30 12.31 4.85
C ASP A 55 1.66 10.84 4.99
N LEU A 56 0.64 9.96 4.98
CA LEU A 56 0.87 8.51 4.94
C LEU A 56 1.55 8.11 3.63
N HIS A 57 1.09 8.63 2.48
CA HIS A 57 1.72 8.33 1.19
C HIS A 57 3.18 8.80 1.15
N LYS A 58 3.46 10.02 1.63
CA LYS A 58 4.82 10.55 1.77
C LYS A 58 5.71 9.68 2.65
N ALA A 59 5.19 9.17 3.77
CA ALA A 59 5.93 8.28 4.65
C ALA A 59 6.28 6.91 4.01
N LEU A 60 5.48 6.47 3.03
CA LEU A 60 5.73 5.24 2.26
C LEU A 60 6.68 5.47 1.09
N GLY A 61 6.82 6.72 0.62
CA GLY A 61 7.63 7.09 -0.53
C GLY A 61 9.12 6.80 -0.33
N GLY A 62 9.70 6.05 -1.27
CA GLY A 62 11.14 5.87 -1.36
C GLY A 62 11.81 7.10 -1.97
N LYS A 63 13.01 7.44 -1.50
CA LYS A 63 13.83 8.51 -2.07
C LYS A 63 15.01 7.93 -2.85
N PRO A 64 15.26 8.36 -4.10
CA PRO A 64 16.43 7.90 -4.82
C PRO A 64 17.70 8.32 -4.11
N VAL A 65 18.68 7.42 -4.07
CA VAL A 65 19.97 7.65 -3.44
C VAL A 65 21.06 7.01 -4.28
N LYS A 66 22.21 7.67 -4.40
CA LYS A 66 23.39 7.08 -5.04
C LYS A 66 24.29 6.52 -3.95
N GLU A 67 24.91 5.38 -4.21
CA GLU A 67 25.84 4.76 -3.25
C GLU A 67 26.97 5.70 -2.84
N ALA A 68 27.45 6.52 -3.78
CA ALA A 68 28.50 7.52 -3.55
C ALA A 68 28.11 8.59 -2.51
N ASP A 69 26.82 8.84 -2.29
CA ASP A 69 26.33 9.83 -1.33
C ASP A 69 26.24 9.24 0.09
N LEU A 70 26.36 7.92 0.24
CA LEU A 70 26.25 7.23 1.53
C LEU A 70 27.55 7.35 2.32
N LYS A 71 27.51 8.04 3.45
CA LYS A 71 28.68 8.18 4.35
C LYS A 71 28.78 7.08 5.40
N CYS A 72 27.65 6.54 5.84
CA CYS A 72 27.59 5.47 6.84
C CYS A 72 27.94 4.12 6.20
N ALA A 73 28.92 3.40 6.78
CA ALA A 73 29.30 2.06 6.32
C ALA A 73 28.12 1.07 6.35
N GLY A 74 27.29 1.12 7.41
CA GLY A 74 26.08 0.31 7.50
C GLY A 74 25.06 0.64 6.41
N CYS A 75 24.93 1.91 6.02
CA CYS A 75 24.07 2.29 4.89
C CYS A 75 24.61 1.76 3.56
N LYS A 76 25.93 1.80 3.32
CA LYS A 76 26.52 1.23 2.11
C LYS A 76 26.24 -0.27 2.01
N THR A 77 26.50 -1.02 3.07
CA THR A 77 26.21 -2.47 3.12
C THR A 77 24.72 -2.75 2.90
N ALA A 78 23.83 -2.00 3.57
CA ALA A 78 22.40 -2.14 3.41
C ALA A 78 21.93 -1.79 1.99
N PHE A 79 22.51 -0.77 1.36
CA PHE A 79 22.19 -0.38 -0.02
C PHE A 79 22.50 -1.50 -1.01
N THR A 80 23.69 -2.09 -0.94
CA THR A 80 24.09 -3.21 -1.81
C THR A 80 23.23 -4.46 -1.56
N ALA A 81 22.88 -4.73 -0.30
CA ALA A 81 22.10 -5.90 0.09
C ALA A 81 20.58 -5.75 -0.05
N ASN A 82 20.07 -4.57 -0.45
CA ASN A 82 18.66 -4.20 -0.32
C ASN A 82 18.11 -4.46 1.11
N GLY A 83 18.93 -4.17 2.11
CA GLY A 83 18.70 -4.44 3.53
C GLY A 83 18.32 -3.19 4.33
N ILE A 84 18.45 -3.30 5.65
CA ILE A 84 18.24 -2.20 6.60
C ILE A 84 19.59 -1.85 7.21
N CYS A 85 19.85 -0.55 7.36
CA CYS A 85 20.95 -0.10 8.18
C CYS A 85 20.50 -0.08 9.64
N GLU A 86 21.05 -0.94 10.48
CA GLU A 86 20.70 -1.02 11.90
C GLU A 86 21.07 0.25 12.70
N HIS A 87 22.05 1.03 12.22
CA HIS A 87 22.45 2.28 12.88
C HIS A 87 21.53 3.46 12.53
N CYS A 88 21.20 3.62 11.25
CA CYS A 88 20.38 4.73 10.78
C CYS A 88 18.88 4.40 10.73
N HIS A 89 18.51 3.13 10.96
CA HIS A 89 17.15 2.61 10.87
C HIS A 89 16.42 2.95 9.56
N VAL A 90 17.16 2.96 8.45
CA VAL A 90 16.61 3.16 7.09
C VAL A 90 16.78 1.90 6.25
N GLY A 91 15.77 1.59 5.45
CA GLY A 91 15.79 0.46 4.52
C GLY A 91 16.17 0.91 3.11
N TYR A 92 16.82 0.03 2.35
CA TYR A 92 17.12 0.25 0.94
C TYR A 92 16.52 -0.87 0.09
N ALA A 93 15.87 -0.52 -1.01
CA ALA A 93 15.40 -1.49 -1.99
C ALA A 93 15.36 -0.84 -3.38
N GLN A 94 15.91 -1.50 -4.40
CA GLN A 94 15.87 -1.04 -5.79
C GLN A 94 16.42 0.39 -5.95
N GLN A 95 17.55 0.70 -5.29
CA GLN A 95 18.20 2.02 -5.29
C GLN A 95 17.37 3.16 -4.64
N LEU A 96 16.30 2.82 -3.92
CA LEU A 96 15.50 3.76 -3.14
C LEU A 96 15.76 3.57 -1.64
N MET A 97 15.82 4.66 -0.90
CA MET A 97 15.87 4.71 0.56
C MET A 97 14.47 4.91 1.13
N TYR A 98 14.10 4.07 2.09
CA TYR A 98 12.80 4.07 2.78
C TYR A 98 13.00 4.32 4.27
N GLN A 99 12.24 5.28 4.81
CA GLN A 99 12.15 5.49 6.26
C GLN A 99 11.12 4.55 6.91
N SER A 100 10.11 4.15 6.15
CA SER A 100 9.09 3.20 6.60
C SER A 100 9.59 1.75 6.46
N PRO A 101 9.70 0.96 7.55
CA PRO A 101 9.99 -0.47 7.44
C PRO A 101 8.91 -1.23 6.67
N VAL A 102 7.65 -0.77 6.74
CA VAL A 102 6.54 -1.31 5.94
C VAL A 102 6.77 -1.10 4.44
N ALA A 103 7.12 0.12 4.03
CA ALA A 103 7.41 0.41 2.63
C ALA A 103 8.63 -0.36 2.13
N HIS A 104 9.70 -0.43 2.93
CA HIS A 104 10.89 -1.22 2.60
C HIS A 104 10.55 -2.70 2.38
N ALA A 105 9.79 -3.32 3.28
CA ALA A 105 9.43 -4.73 3.17
C ALA A 105 8.65 -5.02 1.87
N LEU A 106 7.75 -4.11 1.46
CA LEU A 106 6.97 -4.25 0.23
C LEU A 106 7.80 -3.97 -1.02
N ALA A 107 8.68 -2.97 -1.00
CA ALA A 107 9.52 -2.57 -2.13
C ALA A 107 10.59 -3.59 -2.52
N ARG A 108 10.84 -4.59 -1.68
CA ARG A 108 11.81 -5.67 -1.96
C ARG A 108 11.31 -6.71 -2.96
N GLY A 109 10.01 -6.74 -3.24
CA GLY A 109 9.44 -7.67 -4.20
C GLY A 109 9.69 -7.21 -5.64
N GLU A 110 9.80 -8.17 -6.56
CA GLU A 110 9.89 -7.90 -7.99
C GLU A 110 8.47 -7.68 -8.53
N LYS A 111 8.24 -6.65 -9.36
CA LYS A 111 6.92 -6.41 -9.96
C LYS A 111 6.49 -7.64 -10.78
N LEU A 112 5.31 -8.18 -10.46
CA LEU A 112 4.75 -9.35 -11.13
C LEU A 112 3.81 -8.93 -12.25
N ASP A 113 4.12 -9.38 -13.46
CA ASP A 113 3.17 -9.34 -14.57
C ASP A 113 2.36 -10.64 -14.60
N ILE A 114 1.14 -10.60 -14.07
CA ILE A 114 0.29 -11.79 -13.91
C ILE A 114 -0.03 -12.47 -15.25
N ALA A 115 -0.05 -11.71 -16.35
CA ALA A 115 -0.29 -12.25 -17.68
C ALA A 115 0.85 -13.16 -18.16
N LYS A 116 2.07 -12.93 -17.67
CA LYS A 116 3.26 -13.73 -17.98
C LYS A 116 3.48 -14.91 -17.03
N VAL A 117 2.72 -15.00 -15.95
CA VAL A 117 2.80 -16.14 -15.03
C VAL A 117 2.24 -17.38 -15.72
N THR A 118 2.96 -18.49 -15.70
CA THR A 118 2.51 -19.76 -16.30
C THR A 118 2.01 -20.75 -15.24
N CYS A 119 2.57 -20.71 -14.03
CA CYS A 119 2.18 -21.60 -12.94
C CYS A 119 0.77 -21.28 -12.43
N ALA A 120 -0.14 -22.25 -12.52
CA ALA A 120 -1.53 -22.12 -12.08
C ALA A 120 -1.64 -21.80 -10.58
N ASP A 121 -0.81 -22.42 -9.75
CA ASP A 121 -0.78 -22.16 -8.30
C ASP A 121 -0.35 -20.72 -8.01
N CYS A 122 0.67 -20.21 -8.72
CA CYS A 122 1.07 -18.80 -8.62
C CYS A 122 -0.08 -17.86 -9.00
N LYS A 123 -0.83 -18.16 -10.07
CA LYS A 123 -2.00 -17.36 -10.45
C LYS A 123 -3.09 -17.39 -9.37
N ALA A 124 -3.36 -18.56 -8.79
CA ALA A 124 -4.35 -18.71 -7.74
C ALA A 124 -3.97 -17.90 -6.49
N VAL A 125 -2.73 -18.02 -6.03
CA VAL A 125 -2.27 -17.32 -4.82
C VAL A 125 -2.02 -15.81 -5.02
N ALA A 126 -1.89 -15.33 -6.26
CA ALA A 126 -1.65 -13.92 -6.56
C ALA A 126 -2.77 -13.02 -6.03
N SER A 127 -4.02 -13.48 -6.08
CA SER A 127 -5.19 -12.74 -5.61
C SER A 127 -5.32 -12.68 -4.09
N THR A 128 -4.71 -13.63 -3.38
CA THR A 128 -4.86 -13.79 -1.92
C THR A 128 -3.60 -13.43 -1.13
N ASN A 129 -2.62 -12.80 -1.78
CA ASN A 129 -1.30 -12.54 -1.21
C ASN A 129 -0.62 -13.82 -0.63
N GLY A 130 -0.75 -14.95 -1.34
CA GLY A 130 -0.36 -16.26 -0.85
C GLY A 130 1.06 -16.72 -1.23
N TRP A 131 1.41 -17.92 -0.77
CA TRP A 131 2.67 -18.60 -1.08
C TRP A 131 2.43 -19.79 -2.00
N CYS A 132 3.15 -19.84 -3.12
CA CYS A 132 3.20 -20.99 -4.00
C CYS A 132 4.30 -21.94 -3.55
N THR A 133 3.91 -23.14 -3.09
CA THR A 133 4.85 -24.19 -2.66
C THR A 133 5.63 -24.77 -3.84
N LYS A 134 5.02 -24.88 -5.03
CA LYS A 134 5.69 -25.43 -6.22
C LYS A 134 6.84 -24.56 -6.71
N CYS A 135 6.65 -23.25 -6.72
CA CYS A 135 7.65 -22.29 -7.20
C CYS A 135 8.51 -21.69 -6.09
N ASN A 136 8.28 -22.09 -4.82
CA ASN A 136 8.90 -21.50 -3.63
C ASN A 136 8.90 -19.97 -3.67
N ALA A 137 7.75 -19.40 -4.01
CA ALA A 137 7.61 -17.96 -4.19
C ALA A 137 6.30 -17.46 -3.60
N GLY A 138 6.37 -16.29 -2.98
CA GLY A 138 5.24 -15.58 -2.41
C GLY A 138 4.83 -14.42 -3.28
N ILE A 139 3.54 -14.11 -3.32
CA ILE A 139 3.03 -12.93 -4.02
C ILE A 139 2.35 -12.05 -2.99
N VAL A 140 2.68 -10.77 -2.96
CA VAL A 140 2.02 -9.77 -2.09
C VAL A 140 1.82 -8.51 -2.91
N ALA A 141 0.58 -8.03 -3.02
CA ALA A 141 0.26 -6.77 -3.71
C ALA A 141 0.87 -6.66 -5.13
N GLY A 142 0.79 -7.75 -5.90
CA GLY A 142 1.33 -7.78 -7.26
C GLY A 142 2.86 -7.79 -7.34
N HIS A 143 3.56 -8.11 -6.25
CA HIS A 143 5.01 -8.29 -6.22
C HIS A 143 5.38 -9.72 -5.83
N LEU A 144 6.40 -10.27 -6.49
CA LEU A 144 6.94 -11.60 -6.28
C LEU A 144 8.10 -11.57 -5.29
N PHE A 145 8.10 -12.50 -4.35
CA PHE A 145 9.12 -12.71 -3.34
C PHE A 145 9.65 -14.14 -3.45
N LYS A 146 10.92 -14.29 -3.83
CA LYS A 146 11.57 -15.60 -4.03
C LYS A 146 12.06 -16.26 -2.73
N ASN A 147 11.84 -15.61 -1.58
CA ASN A 147 12.28 -16.08 -0.27
C ASN A 147 11.10 -16.04 0.70
N LYS A 148 10.97 -17.09 1.52
CA LYS A 148 9.84 -17.25 2.44
C LYS A 148 9.83 -16.20 3.55
N GLU A 149 11.00 -15.89 4.12
CA GLU A 149 11.14 -14.89 5.17
C GLU A 149 10.76 -13.49 4.66
N THR A 150 11.19 -13.13 3.45
CA THR A 150 10.91 -11.82 2.86
C THR A 150 9.43 -11.69 2.47
N TYR A 151 8.84 -12.78 1.98
CA TYR A 151 7.40 -12.88 1.75
C TYR A 151 6.59 -12.65 3.04
N GLU A 152 6.91 -13.34 4.14
CA GLU A 152 6.13 -13.19 5.38
C GLU A 152 6.27 -11.77 5.95
N LYS A 153 7.46 -11.16 5.86
CA LYS A 153 7.68 -9.75 6.21
C LYS A 153 6.83 -8.81 5.34
N ALA A 154 6.80 -9.02 4.02
CA ALA A 154 5.98 -8.23 3.10
C ALA A 154 4.48 -8.40 3.34
N ARG A 155 4.02 -9.62 3.63
CA ARG A 155 2.63 -9.91 3.97
C ARG A 155 2.19 -9.24 5.27
N ALA A 156 3.04 -9.26 6.30
CA ALA A 156 2.81 -8.52 7.53
C ALA A 156 2.76 -7.01 7.27
N ALA A 157 3.70 -6.48 6.48
CA ALA A 157 3.73 -5.08 6.09
C ALA A 157 2.47 -4.65 5.32
N HIS A 158 1.99 -5.47 4.38
CA HIS A 158 0.73 -5.23 3.67
C HIS A 158 -0.47 -5.16 4.61
N THR A 159 -0.51 -6.05 5.62
CA THR A 159 -1.57 -6.05 6.64
C THR A 159 -1.53 -4.76 7.48
N THR A 160 -0.33 -4.33 7.89
CA THR A 160 -0.12 -3.06 8.60
C THR A 160 -0.57 -1.87 7.76
N LEU A 161 -0.20 -1.83 6.47
CA LEU A 161 -0.58 -0.75 5.57
C LEU A 161 -2.11 -0.70 5.37
N THR A 162 -2.75 -1.85 5.19
CA THR A 162 -4.22 -1.95 5.09
C THR A 162 -4.88 -1.39 6.35
N SER A 163 -4.37 -1.74 7.53
CA SER A 163 -4.87 -1.20 8.81
C SER A 163 -4.60 0.30 8.95
N ALA A 164 -3.45 0.79 8.45
CA ALA A 164 -3.08 2.20 8.53
C ALA A 164 -3.99 3.07 7.64
N VAL A 165 -4.35 2.63 6.44
CA VAL A 165 -5.27 3.40 5.56
C VAL A 165 -6.69 3.47 6.11
N GLU A 166 -7.08 2.53 6.98
CA GLU A 166 -8.37 2.53 7.68
C GLU A 166 -8.35 3.35 8.99
N SER A 167 -7.17 3.79 9.44
CA SER A 167 -7.03 4.56 10.67
C SER A 167 -7.77 5.90 10.58
N LYS A 168 -8.62 6.17 11.58
CA LYS A 168 -9.31 7.46 11.73
C LYS A 168 -8.37 8.63 12.05
N CYS A 169 -7.19 8.36 12.61
CA CYS A 169 -6.20 9.38 12.91
C CYS A 169 -5.07 9.31 11.87
N PRO A 170 -4.94 10.34 11.00
CA PRO A 170 -3.87 10.43 10.00
C PRO A 170 -2.46 10.24 10.58
N LYS A 171 -2.21 10.80 11.76
CA LYS A 171 -0.90 10.70 12.44
C LYS A 171 -0.65 9.32 13.04
N CYS A 172 -1.68 8.60 13.49
CA CYS A 172 -1.54 7.19 13.85
C CYS A 172 -1.19 6.34 12.62
N ALA A 173 -1.79 6.63 11.47
CA ALA A 173 -1.52 5.89 10.25
C ALA A 173 -0.03 5.99 9.85
N VAL A 174 0.53 7.21 9.91
CA VAL A 174 1.97 7.43 9.69
C VAL A 174 2.80 6.68 10.73
N ALA A 175 2.48 6.81 12.02
CA ALA A 175 3.21 6.14 13.10
C ALA A 175 3.19 4.61 12.97
N MET A 176 2.09 4.01 12.49
CA MET A 176 1.97 2.57 12.26
C MET A 176 2.95 2.05 11.20
N VAL A 177 3.21 2.82 10.14
CA VAL A 177 4.10 2.39 9.05
C VAL A 177 5.55 2.77 9.26
N THR A 178 5.85 3.70 10.19
CA THR A 178 7.20 4.16 10.52
C THR A 178 7.73 3.62 11.85
N ASP A 179 6.95 2.77 12.55
CA ASP A 179 7.26 2.32 13.92
C ASP A 179 7.52 3.49 14.89
N GLY A 180 6.72 4.55 14.75
CA GLY A 180 6.85 5.80 15.48
C GLY A 180 5.81 5.98 16.60
N GLU A 181 5.76 7.20 17.13
CA GLU A 181 4.72 7.64 18.07
C GLU A 181 3.77 8.63 17.38
N CYS A 182 2.47 8.44 17.57
CA CYS A 182 1.49 9.41 17.12
C CYS A 182 1.55 10.67 18.00
N ALA A 183 2.00 11.78 17.44
CA ALA A 183 2.11 13.05 18.17
C ALA A 183 0.78 13.57 18.76
N GLN A 184 -0.37 13.15 18.23
CA GLN A 184 -1.70 13.57 18.69
C GLN A 184 -2.28 12.61 19.74
N CYS A 185 -2.21 11.29 19.49
CA CYS A 185 -2.80 10.29 20.40
C CYS A 185 -1.81 9.79 21.47
N LYS A 186 -0.52 10.14 21.36
CA LYS A 186 0.57 9.67 22.25
C LYS A 186 0.67 8.14 22.34
N VAL A 187 0.31 7.46 21.25
CA VAL A 187 0.41 6.01 21.13
C VAL A 187 1.62 5.65 20.29
N ARG A 188 2.47 4.76 20.80
CA ARG A 188 3.63 4.23 20.11
C ARG A 188 3.26 2.96 19.34
N TYR A 189 3.87 2.78 18.18
CA TYR A 189 3.66 1.61 17.33
C TYR A 189 4.98 0.90 17.03
N LYS A 190 4.92 -0.42 16.90
CA LYS A 190 6.01 -1.27 16.40
C LYS A 190 5.43 -2.44 15.62
N GLY A 191 5.90 -2.65 14.38
CA GLY A 191 5.35 -3.65 13.48
C GLY A 191 3.85 -3.46 13.23
N GLY A 192 3.38 -2.22 13.19
CA GLY A 192 1.96 -1.88 13.04
C GLY A 192 1.08 -2.07 14.28
N LYS A 193 1.63 -2.53 15.41
CA LYS A 193 0.88 -2.78 16.66
C LYS A 193 1.23 -1.74 17.71
N LYS A 194 0.27 -1.41 18.58
CA LYS A 194 0.49 -0.54 19.73
C LYS A 194 1.45 -1.19 20.73
N VAL A 195 2.34 -0.40 21.32
CA VAL A 195 3.31 -0.83 22.35
C VAL A 195 3.38 0.16 23.50
#